data_AF-A0A1I2GFR3-F1
#
_entry.id   AF-A0A1I2GFR3-F1
#
_cell.length_a   1.000
_cell.length_b   1.000
_cell.length_c   1.000
_cell.angle_alpha   90.00
_cell.angle_beta   90.00
_cell.angle_gamma   90.00
#
_symmetry.space_group_name_H-M   'P 1'
#
loop_
_entity.id
_entity.type
_entity.pdbx_description
1 polymer ?
#
loop_
_entity_poly.entity_id
_entity_poly.type
_entity_poly.pdbx_seq_one_letter_code
_entity_poly.pdbx_strand_id
1 'polypeptide(L)'
;MIAAIAGDIIGSVHERANIKRTDFTLFKPNSSFTDDTVMTLAVADCLLHRRPYAATLRAYGRRYPGRGYGGMFRKWLADDAMGPYQSFGNGSAMRVSPVGFAMRTLDDVLSEARASALPTHDHPEGIKGAQALAVAVFLARHGADKRKIRDDIEDRFGYDLHRQVAAIRPGYAFDVTCQGSVPEAIIAFLDSDDVESAIRLAISLGGDADTLACMAGAVAQAFYKEVPPALVAEVEQRLRPELWQLLQEFCAHYRVPT
;
A
#
# COMPACT_ATOMS: atom_id res chain seq x y z
N MET A 1 -0.54 1.41 -9.07
CA MET A 1 -0.41 2.57 -8.16
C MET A 1 -1.71 3.38 -7.99
N ILE A 2 -2.45 3.71 -9.05
CA ILE A 2 -3.72 4.46 -8.93
C ILE A 2 -4.73 3.79 -7.97
N ALA A 3 -4.92 2.47 -8.07
CA ALA A 3 -5.84 1.74 -7.20
C ALA A 3 -5.38 1.68 -5.73
N ALA A 4 -4.07 1.74 -5.47
CA ALA A 4 -3.55 1.87 -4.12
C ALA A 4 -3.96 3.23 -3.52
N ILE A 5 -3.77 4.30 -4.29
CA ILE A 5 -4.16 5.65 -3.90
C ILE A 5 -5.69 5.77 -3.78
N ALA A 6 -6.46 5.13 -4.66
CA ALA A 6 -7.91 5.06 -4.53
C ALA A 6 -8.31 4.33 -3.23
N GLY A 7 -7.67 3.19 -2.93
CA GLY A 7 -7.89 2.44 -1.70
C GLY A 7 -7.66 3.29 -0.44
N ASP A 8 -6.53 4.01 -0.37
CA ASP A 8 -6.25 4.98 0.68
C ASP A 8 -7.37 6.03 0.81
N ILE A 9 -7.67 6.76 -0.27
CA ILE A 9 -8.69 7.83 -0.26
C ILE A 9 -10.07 7.32 0.18
N ILE A 10 -10.48 6.16 -0.32
CA ILE A 10 -11.78 5.55 0.01
C ILE A 10 -11.77 5.10 1.47
N GLY A 11 -10.70 4.46 1.94
CA GLY A 11 -10.57 3.94 3.30
C GLY A 11 -10.38 5.00 4.37
N SER A 12 -9.93 6.21 4.02
CA SER A 12 -9.58 7.28 4.98
C SER A 12 -10.73 7.68 5.90
N VAL A 13 -11.98 7.56 5.43
CA VAL A 13 -13.19 7.89 6.21
C VAL A 13 -13.72 6.71 7.02
N HIS A 14 -13.13 5.52 6.82
CA HIS A 14 -13.53 4.26 7.43
C HIS A 14 -12.55 3.78 8.50
N GLU A 15 -11.32 4.31 8.57
CA GLU A 15 -10.34 4.02 9.63
C GLU A 15 -10.94 4.22 11.03
N ARG A 16 -11.62 5.37 11.24
CA ARG A 16 -12.25 5.74 12.53
C ARG A 16 -13.74 5.47 12.62
N ALA A 17 -14.34 5.03 11.52
CA ALA A 17 -15.75 4.71 11.40
C ALA A 17 -15.90 3.43 10.59
N ASN A 18 -15.38 2.34 11.16
CA ASN A 18 -15.27 1.05 10.50
C ASN A 18 -16.61 0.57 9.96
N ILE A 19 -16.53 -0.16 8.84
CA ILE A 19 -17.68 -0.75 8.18
C ILE A 19 -17.39 -2.22 7.93
N LYS A 20 -18.36 -3.09 8.25
CA LYS A 20 -18.24 -4.56 8.12
C LYS A 20 -19.07 -5.12 6.96
N ARG A 21 -19.32 -4.29 5.95
CA ARG A 21 -20.09 -4.61 4.73
C ARG A 21 -19.38 -3.99 3.52
N THR A 22 -19.63 -4.52 2.33
CA THR A 22 -18.96 -4.10 1.09
C THR A 22 -19.77 -3.10 0.28
N ASP A 23 -21.06 -2.98 0.55
CA ASP A 23 -22.00 -2.07 -0.09
C ASP A 23 -22.03 -0.71 0.62
N PHE A 24 -21.06 0.12 0.25
CA PHE A 24 -20.93 1.50 0.72
C PHE A 24 -20.53 2.44 -0.42
N THR A 25 -20.79 3.73 -0.23
CA THR A 25 -20.33 4.78 -1.13
C THR A 25 -18.80 4.87 -1.08
N LEU A 26 -18.13 4.68 -2.22
CA LEU A 26 -16.67 4.67 -2.29
C LEU A 26 -16.06 6.03 -1.89
N PHE A 27 -16.45 7.09 -2.60
CA PHE A 27 -15.91 8.42 -2.34
C PHE A 27 -16.94 9.27 -1.60
N LYS A 28 -16.60 9.68 -0.37
CA LYS A 28 -17.38 10.65 0.41
C LYS A 28 -16.79 12.05 0.23
N PRO A 29 -17.54 13.13 0.53
CA PRO A 29 -17.01 14.48 0.46
C PRO A 29 -15.73 14.69 1.28
N ASN A 30 -15.58 13.98 2.41
CA ASN A 30 -14.43 14.02 3.29
C ASN A 30 -13.37 12.93 3.02
N SER A 31 -13.53 12.10 1.99
CA SER A 31 -12.50 11.15 1.54
C SER A 31 -11.28 11.91 1.03
N SER A 32 -10.09 11.61 1.54
CA SER A 32 -8.86 12.32 1.17
C SER A 32 -7.65 11.43 1.32
N PHE A 33 -6.64 11.63 0.48
CA PHE A 33 -5.39 10.88 0.58
C PHE A 33 -4.68 11.14 1.91
N THR A 34 -4.02 10.11 2.42
CA THR A 34 -3.34 10.09 3.72
C THR A 34 -1.82 9.93 3.54
N ASP A 35 -1.10 9.56 4.59
CA ASP A 35 0.33 9.28 4.51
C ASP A 35 0.67 8.08 3.63
N ASP A 36 -0.24 7.13 3.44
CA ASP A 36 -0.12 6.02 2.49
C ASP A 36 0.23 6.52 1.09
N THR A 37 -0.60 7.40 0.54
CA THR A 37 -0.36 8.01 -0.77
C THR A 37 0.89 8.86 -0.79
N VAL A 38 1.09 9.71 0.23
CA VAL A 38 2.24 10.62 0.26
C VAL A 38 3.55 9.83 0.27
N MET A 39 3.62 8.77 1.08
CA MET A 39 4.79 7.92 1.18
C MET A 39 4.96 7.00 -0.03
N THR A 40 3.86 6.50 -0.61
CA THR A 40 3.89 5.75 -1.88
C THR A 40 4.52 6.58 -2.99
N LEU A 41 4.09 7.84 -3.13
CA LEU A 41 4.64 8.74 -4.15
C LEU A 41 6.08 9.16 -3.84
N ALA A 42 6.45 9.31 -2.56
CA ALA A 42 7.84 9.53 -2.19
C ALA A 42 8.76 8.34 -2.58
N VAL A 43 8.29 7.10 -2.42
CA VAL A 43 9.02 5.89 -2.89
C VAL A 43 9.09 5.88 -4.42
N ALA A 44 8.00 6.23 -5.12
CA ALA A 44 7.98 6.35 -6.58
C ALA A 44 9.01 7.38 -7.09
N ASP A 45 9.12 8.54 -6.44
CA ASP A 45 10.10 9.58 -6.74
C ASP A 45 11.54 9.09 -6.52
N CYS A 46 11.80 8.32 -5.46
CA CYS A 46 13.10 7.70 -5.22
C CYS A 46 13.50 6.80 -6.39
N LEU A 47 12.58 5.97 -6.88
CA LEU A 47 12.83 5.03 -7.97
C LEU A 47 13.02 5.71 -9.32
N LEU A 48 12.18 6.72 -9.64
CA LEU A 48 12.28 7.48 -10.90
C LEU A 48 13.56 8.29 -10.98
N HIS A 49 13.88 9.00 -9.90
CA HIS A 49 14.91 10.03 -9.89
C HIS A 49 16.18 9.62 -9.13
N ARG A 50 16.27 8.34 -8.72
CA ARG A 50 17.39 7.77 -7.94
C ARG A 50 17.71 8.58 -6.70
N ARG A 51 16.67 9.02 -5.98
CA ARG A 51 16.81 9.84 -4.77
C ARG A 51 16.98 8.96 -3.53
N PRO A 52 17.72 9.44 -2.51
CA PRO A 52 17.91 8.68 -1.28
C PRO A 52 16.62 8.61 -0.45
N TYR A 53 16.20 7.38 -0.10
CA TYR A 53 14.93 7.12 0.59
C TYR A 53 14.70 7.97 1.84
N ALA A 54 15.64 7.97 2.80
CA ALA A 54 15.43 8.66 4.06
C ALA A 54 15.18 10.16 3.88
N ALA A 55 15.99 10.84 3.05
CA ALA A 55 15.84 12.27 2.81
C ALA A 55 14.54 12.58 2.03
N THR A 56 14.20 11.77 1.04
CA THR A 56 12.98 11.98 0.24
C THR A 56 11.72 11.74 1.07
N LEU A 57 11.64 10.65 1.85
CA LEU A 57 10.52 10.39 2.75
C LEU A 57 10.32 11.53 3.76
N ARG A 58 11.41 12.08 4.32
CA ARG A 58 11.36 13.27 5.20
C ARG A 58 10.82 14.50 4.47
N ALA A 59 11.33 14.78 3.28
CA ALA A 59 10.91 15.94 2.50
C ALA A 59 9.41 15.90 2.18
N TYR A 60 8.88 14.75 1.76
CA TYR A 60 7.45 14.58 1.50
C TYR A 60 6.62 14.64 2.79
N GLY A 61 7.05 13.94 3.85
CA GLY A 61 6.37 13.96 5.14
C GLY A 61 6.22 15.36 5.73
N ARG A 62 7.27 16.18 5.62
CA ARG A 62 7.30 17.59 6.05
C ARG A 62 6.47 18.50 5.15
N ARG A 63 6.46 18.25 3.83
CA ARG A 63 5.69 19.02 2.85
C ARG A 63 4.18 18.81 2.99
N TYR A 64 3.76 17.61 3.40
CA TYR A 64 2.35 17.26 3.60
C TYR A 64 2.08 16.86 5.06
N PRO A 65 2.10 17.80 6.02
CA PRO A 65 1.84 17.50 7.41
C PRO A 65 0.36 17.13 7.64
N GLY A 66 0.07 16.47 8.77
CA GLY A 66 -1.31 16.18 9.20
C GLY A 66 -2.03 15.13 8.35
N ARG A 67 -1.29 14.23 7.69
CA ARG A 67 -1.85 13.24 6.75
C ARG A 67 -2.20 11.88 7.35
N GLY A 68 -1.98 11.65 8.64
CA GLY A 68 -2.26 10.35 9.28
C GLY A 68 -1.05 9.73 9.98
N TYR A 69 0.16 10.25 9.72
CA TYR A 69 1.42 9.69 10.22
C TYR A 69 1.41 9.20 11.67
N GLY A 70 1.81 7.94 11.85
CA GLY A 70 2.02 7.32 13.15
C GLY A 70 2.95 8.11 14.08
N GLY A 71 2.75 7.98 15.39
CA GLY A 71 3.43 8.80 16.39
C GLY A 71 4.95 8.76 16.34
N MET A 72 5.55 7.59 16.15
CA MET A 72 7.00 7.44 16.01
C MET A 72 7.52 7.98 14.67
N PHE A 73 6.75 7.83 13.59
CA PHE A 73 7.10 8.41 12.29
C PHE A 73 7.12 9.95 12.37
N ARG A 74 6.18 10.57 13.08
CA ARG A 74 6.19 12.02 13.33
C ARG A 74 7.43 12.49 14.09
N LYS A 75 7.89 11.73 15.08
CA LYS A 75 9.15 12.01 15.79
C LYS A 75 10.34 11.91 14.83
N TRP A 76 10.37 10.85 14.02
CA TRP A 76 11.39 10.69 12.99
C TRP A 76 11.40 11.87 12.02
N LEU A 77 10.25 12.27 11.47
CA LEU A 77 10.14 13.46 10.61
C LEU A 77 10.64 14.76 11.27
N ALA A 78 10.55 14.90 12.58
CA ALA A 78 10.95 16.12 13.29
C ALA A 78 12.45 16.21 13.59
N ASP A 79 13.16 15.08 13.60
CA ASP A 79 14.58 15.01 13.98
C ASP A 79 15.42 14.32 12.89
N ASP A 80 16.29 15.08 12.21
CA ASP A 80 17.17 14.57 11.15
C ASP A 80 18.30 13.65 11.65
N ALA A 81 18.64 13.71 12.94
CA ALA A 81 19.58 12.78 13.55
C ALA A 81 18.91 11.46 13.95
N MET A 82 17.57 11.41 14.01
CA MET A 82 16.85 10.20 14.38
C MET A 82 16.98 9.13 13.28
N GLY A 83 17.63 8.02 13.63
CA GLY A 83 17.66 6.80 12.85
C GLY A 83 16.33 6.03 12.85
N PRO A 84 16.28 4.87 12.21
CA PRO A 84 15.12 3.99 12.30
C PRO A 84 14.91 3.50 13.75
N TYR A 85 13.68 3.11 14.06
CA TYR A 85 13.22 2.95 15.44
C TYR A 85 12.57 1.58 15.71
N GLN A 86 13.09 0.52 15.07
CA GLN A 86 12.68 -0.89 15.24
C GLN A 86 11.17 -1.09 15.08
N SER A 87 10.56 -0.36 14.13
CA SER A 87 9.13 -0.46 13.86
C SER A 87 8.78 -1.72 13.09
N PHE A 88 7.84 -2.49 13.62
CA PHE A 88 7.14 -3.59 12.94
C PHE A 88 5.79 -3.17 12.34
N GLY A 89 5.52 -1.86 12.29
CA GLY A 89 4.29 -1.31 11.74
C GLY A 89 4.15 -1.49 10.22
N ASN A 90 2.92 -1.46 9.74
CA ASN A 90 2.55 -1.61 8.32
C ASN A 90 2.93 -0.41 7.44
N GLY A 91 3.40 0.69 8.03
CA GLY A 91 3.81 1.91 7.31
C GLY A 91 4.97 1.73 6.32
N SER A 92 5.69 0.61 6.41
CA SER A 92 6.65 0.18 5.39
C SER A 92 5.99 -0.51 4.19
N ALA A 93 5.00 -1.37 4.44
CA ALA A 93 4.25 -2.08 3.42
C ALA A 93 3.30 -1.15 2.66
N MET A 94 2.59 -0.25 3.33
CA MET A 94 1.61 0.66 2.71
C MET A 94 2.18 1.49 1.55
N ARG A 95 3.49 1.77 1.58
CA ARG A 95 4.19 2.61 0.60
C ARG A 95 5.05 1.87 -0.44
N VAL A 96 5.16 0.54 -0.34
CA VAL A 96 6.19 -0.22 -1.08
C VAL A 96 5.76 -0.61 -2.50
N SER A 97 4.47 -0.45 -2.84
CA SER A 97 3.95 -0.90 -4.14
C SER A 97 4.73 -0.43 -5.38
N PRO A 98 5.32 0.79 -5.44
CA PRO A 98 6.13 1.20 -6.59
C PRO A 98 7.30 0.25 -6.88
N VAL A 99 7.87 -0.40 -5.85
CA VAL A 99 8.96 -1.38 -6.02
C VAL A 99 8.51 -2.57 -6.86
N GLY A 100 7.33 -3.14 -6.56
CA GLY A 100 6.79 -4.29 -7.31
C GLY A 100 6.46 -3.96 -8.77
N PHE A 101 6.08 -2.71 -9.04
CA PHE A 101 5.87 -2.20 -10.39
C PHE A 101 7.18 -1.94 -11.15
N ALA A 102 8.22 -1.44 -10.48
CA ALA A 102 9.45 -0.98 -11.12
C ALA A 102 10.50 -2.08 -11.38
N MET A 103 10.66 -3.01 -10.44
CA MET A 103 11.77 -3.97 -10.46
C MET A 103 11.58 -5.07 -11.51
N ARG A 104 12.68 -5.61 -12.06
CA ARG A 104 12.63 -6.62 -13.13
C ARG A 104 12.80 -8.04 -12.64
N THR A 105 13.50 -8.23 -11.52
CA THR A 105 13.76 -9.52 -10.92
C THR A 105 13.23 -9.57 -9.50
N LEU A 106 12.98 -10.78 -9.01
CA LEU A 106 12.51 -10.96 -7.64
C LEU A 106 13.56 -10.54 -6.60
N ASP A 107 14.84 -10.77 -6.89
CA ASP A 107 15.93 -10.35 -6.01
C ASP A 107 16.01 -8.83 -5.90
N ASP A 108 15.82 -8.11 -7.01
CA ASP A 108 15.72 -6.65 -7.00
C ASP A 108 14.51 -6.18 -6.18
N VAL A 109 13.35 -6.84 -6.30
CA VAL A 109 12.17 -6.54 -5.49
C VAL A 109 12.48 -6.68 -4.00
N LEU A 110 13.09 -7.80 -3.60
CA LEU A 110 13.41 -8.07 -2.20
C LEU A 110 14.43 -7.06 -1.65
N SER A 111 15.46 -6.75 -2.43
CA SER A 111 16.51 -5.79 -2.05
C SER A 111 15.95 -4.37 -1.92
N GLU A 112 15.20 -3.90 -2.92
CA GLU A 112 14.71 -2.54 -2.98
C GLU A 112 13.57 -2.30 -1.99
N ALA A 113 12.68 -3.29 -1.79
CA ALA A 113 11.66 -3.23 -0.74
C ALA A 113 12.29 -3.07 0.64
N ARG A 114 13.35 -3.84 0.94
CA ARG A 114 14.13 -3.69 2.17
C ARG A 114 14.76 -2.30 2.26
N ALA A 115 15.40 -1.82 1.20
CA ALA A 115 16.03 -0.50 1.18
C ALA A 115 15.02 0.64 1.47
N SER A 116 13.80 0.55 0.93
CA SER A 116 12.73 1.53 1.18
C SER A 116 12.12 1.47 2.60
N ALA A 117 12.19 0.30 3.26
CA ALA A 117 11.68 0.09 4.61
C ALA A 117 12.66 0.59 5.69
N LEU A 118 13.96 0.29 5.50
CA LEU A 118 15.04 0.52 6.47
C LEU A 118 15.11 1.92 7.10
N PRO A 119 14.77 3.04 6.42
CA PRO A 119 14.82 4.36 7.05
C PRO A 119 13.91 4.52 8.28
N THR A 120 12.84 3.73 8.39
CA THR A 120 11.85 3.86 9.48
C THR A 120 11.40 2.54 10.11
N HIS A 121 11.52 1.42 9.39
CA HIS A 121 11.05 0.10 9.79
C HIS A 121 12.16 -0.92 9.60
N ASP A 122 13.16 -0.87 10.46
CA ASP A 122 14.33 -1.77 10.48
C ASP A 122 14.11 -3.04 11.34
N HIS A 123 12.89 -3.24 11.87
CA HIS A 123 12.49 -4.49 12.48
C HIS A 123 12.28 -5.58 11.41
N PRO A 124 12.63 -6.86 11.66
CA PRO A 124 12.43 -7.95 10.70
C PRO A 124 11.00 -8.04 10.15
N GLU A 125 9.97 -7.96 10.99
CA GLU A 125 8.57 -7.98 10.53
C GLU A 125 8.18 -6.75 9.69
N GLY A 126 8.78 -5.58 9.93
CA GLY A 126 8.58 -4.39 9.09
C GLY A 126 9.11 -4.62 7.68
N ILE A 127 10.36 -5.08 7.59
CA ILE A 127 11.01 -5.42 6.31
C ILE A 127 10.25 -6.54 5.59
N LYS A 128 9.87 -7.59 6.31
CA LYS A 128 9.12 -8.73 5.79
C LYS A 128 7.78 -8.31 5.20
N GLY A 129 7.01 -7.46 5.88
CA GLY A 129 5.73 -6.96 5.35
C GLY A 129 5.91 -6.17 4.05
N ALA A 130 6.92 -5.28 4.00
CA ALA A 130 7.24 -4.53 2.78
C ALA A 130 7.66 -5.45 1.63
N GLN A 131 8.51 -6.45 1.90
CA GLN A 131 8.92 -7.43 0.91
C GLN A 131 7.74 -8.26 0.40
N ALA A 132 6.89 -8.78 1.30
CA ALA A 132 5.74 -9.59 0.94
C ALA A 132 4.77 -8.84 0.01
N LEU A 133 4.43 -7.59 0.34
CA LEU A 133 3.55 -6.81 -0.52
C LEU A 133 4.20 -6.49 -1.88
N ALA A 134 5.48 -6.10 -1.89
CA ALA A 134 6.19 -5.81 -3.14
C ALA A 134 6.28 -7.04 -4.05
N VAL A 135 6.51 -8.22 -3.46
CA VAL A 135 6.51 -9.51 -4.18
C VAL A 135 5.13 -9.83 -4.74
N ALA A 136 4.06 -9.64 -3.96
CA ALA A 136 2.70 -9.87 -4.45
C ALA A 136 2.37 -8.99 -5.67
N VAL A 137 2.71 -7.69 -5.61
CA VAL A 137 2.57 -6.77 -6.74
C VAL A 137 3.42 -7.21 -7.94
N PHE A 138 4.67 -7.61 -7.72
CA PHE A 138 5.58 -8.07 -8.77
C PHE A 138 5.04 -9.31 -9.48
N LEU A 139 4.63 -10.34 -8.73
CA LEU A 139 4.11 -11.59 -9.26
C LEU A 139 2.82 -11.36 -10.06
N ALA A 140 1.90 -10.56 -9.50
CA ALA A 140 0.66 -10.17 -10.16
C ALA A 140 0.92 -9.48 -11.51
N ARG A 141 1.83 -8.50 -11.54
CA ARG A 141 2.21 -7.79 -12.77
C ARG A 141 2.79 -8.74 -13.84
N HIS A 142 3.55 -9.75 -13.41
CA HIS A 142 4.15 -10.77 -14.29
C HIS A 142 3.19 -11.89 -14.67
N GLY A 143 1.90 -11.79 -14.32
CA GLY A 143 0.86 -12.72 -14.77
C GLY A 143 0.79 -14.02 -13.97
N ALA A 144 1.36 -14.05 -12.76
CA ALA A 144 1.11 -15.16 -11.84
C ALA A 144 -0.39 -15.22 -11.48
N ASP A 145 -0.96 -16.42 -11.44
CA ASP A 145 -2.33 -16.61 -10.95
C ASP A 145 -2.40 -16.43 -9.41
N LYS A 146 -3.62 -16.28 -8.89
CA LYS A 146 -3.84 -16.06 -7.44
C LYS A 146 -3.29 -17.19 -6.57
N ARG A 147 -3.32 -18.44 -7.05
CA ARG A 147 -2.75 -19.58 -6.32
C ARG A 147 -1.24 -19.43 -6.23
N LYS A 148 -0.56 -19.12 -7.33
CA LYS A 148 0.89 -18.94 -7.33
C LYS A 148 1.31 -17.77 -6.45
N ILE A 149 0.58 -16.65 -6.48
CA ILE A 149 0.84 -15.51 -5.59
C ILE A 149 0.70 -15.94 -4.13
N ARG A 150 -0.39 -16.65 -3.79
CA ARG A 150 -0.59 -17.18 -2.44
C ARG A 150 0.59 -18.05 -2.01
N ASP A 151 0.85 -19.12 -2.76
CA ASP A 151 1.85 -20.13 -2.42
C ASP A 151 3.25 -19.50 -2.26
N ASP A 152 3.66 -18.57 -3.16
CA ASP A 152 4.96 -17.88 -3.02
C ASP A 152 5.05 -17.01 -1.76
N ILE A 153 3.96 -16.32 -1.38
CA ILE A 153 3.97 -15.48 -0.19
C ILE A 153 4.00 -16.33 1.07
N GLU A 154 3.25 -17.44 1.11
CA GLU A 154 3.29 -18.38 2.24
C GLU A 154 4.68 -19.02 2.39
N ASP A 155 5.26 -19.55 1.30
CA ASP A 155 6.56 -20.22 1.33
C ASP A 155 7.69 -19.29 1.78
N ARG A 156 7.66 -18.02 1.36
CA ARG A 156 8.75 -17.06 1.63
C ARG A 156 8.60 -16.35 2.97
N PHE A 157 7.38 -16.07 3.39
CA PHE A 157 7.12 -15.17 4.52
C PHE A 157 6.33 -15.84 5.65
N GLY A 158 5.76 -17.02 5.45
CA GLY A 158 5.03 -17.77 6.47
C GLY A 158 3.71 -17.10 6.88
N TYR A 159 3.11 -16.31 6.00
CA TYR A 159 1.76 -15.78 6.21
C TYR A 159 0.72 -16.85 5.88
N ASP A 160 -0.36 -16.94 6.66
CA ASP A 160 -1.51 -17.78 6.35
C ASP A 160 -2.49 -16.99 5.47
N LEU A 161 -2.54 -17.36 4.20
CA LEU A 161 -3.34 -16.77 3.14
C LEU A 161 -4.43 -17.71 2.63
N HIS A 162 -4.65 -18.85 3.29
CA HIS A 162 -5.74 -19.78 2.99
C HIS A 162 -7.07 -19.37 3.63
N ARG A 163 -7.04 -18.39 4.53
CA ARG A 163 -8.23 -17.78 5.12
C ARG A 163 -8.99 -16.96 4.07
N GLN A 164 -10.25 -16.68 4.38
CA GLN A 164 -11.13 -15.87 3.54
C GLN A 164 -11.62 -14.64 4.30
N VAL A 165 -11.85 -13.54 3.58
CA VAL A 165 -12.37 -12.29 4.12
C VAL A 165 -13.63 -12.53 4.94
N ALA A 166 -14.53 -13.41 4.50
CA ALA A 166 -15.76 -13.75 5.22
C ALA A 166 -15.51 -14.31 6.64
N ALA A 167 -14.43 -15.08 6.83
CA ALA A 167 -14.06 -15.65 8.12
C ALA A 167 -13.29 -14.65 9.00
N ILE A 168 -12.48 -13.78 8.39
CA ILE A 168 -11.66 -12.77 9.09
C ILE A 168 -12.52 -11.60 9.59
N ARG A 169 -13.43 -11.12 8.73
CA ARG A 169 -14.20 -9.88 8.91
C ARG A 169 -14.88 -9.74 10.28
N PRO A 170 -15.55 -10.77 10.85
CA PRO A 170 -16.27 -10.61 12.11
C PRO A 170 -15.34 -10.31 13.30
N GLY A 171 -14.11 -10.86 13.29
CA GLY A 171 -13.16 -10.76 14.40
C GLY A 171 -12.05 -9.73 14.21
N TYR A 172 -11.80 -9.29 12.97
CA TYR A 172 -10.71 -8.35 12.69
C TYR A 172 -10.92 -6.99 13.36
N ALA A 173 -9.87 -6.46 13.96
CA ALA A 173 -9.87 -5.20 14.69
C ALA A 173 -8.76 -4.28 14.19
N PHE A 174 -8.59 -3.12 14.83
CA PHE A 174 -7.56 -2.16 14.46
C PHE A 174 -6.16 -2.71 14.75
N ASP A 175 -5.44 -3.07 13.69
CA ASP A 175 -4.08 -3.60 13.75
C ASP A 175 -3.20 -2.88 12.72
N VAL A 176 -2.17 -2.20 13.23
CA VAL A 176 -1.21 -1.39 12.45
C VAL A 176 0.12 -2.11 12.25
N THR A 177 0.20 -3.40 12.58
CA THR A 177 1.41 -4.22 12.41
C THR A 177 1.47 -4.80 11.01
N CYS A 178 2.68 -5.04 10.50
CA CYS A 178 2.84 -5.74 9.22
C CYS A 178 2.18 -7.13 9.25
N GLN A 179 2.45 -7.92 10.29
CA GLN A 179 1.93 -9.28 10.42
C GLN A 179 0.41 -9.36 10.61
N GLY A 180 -0.20 -8.30 11.14
CA GLY A 180 -1.64 -8.22 11.33
C GLY A 180 -2.42 -7.67 10.13
N SER A 181 -1.78 -6.92 9.22
CA SER A 181 -2.49 -6.21 8.14
C SER A 181 -2.07 -6.61 6.73
N VAL A 182 -0.78 -6.88 6.48
CA VAL A 182 -0.29 -7.30 5.15
C VAL A 182 -0.96 -8.58 4.65
N PRO A 183 -1.04 -9.68 5.43
CA PRO A 183 -1.74 -10.88 4.96
C PRO A 183 -3.22 -10.60 4.66
N GLU A 184 -3.89 -9.77 5.46
CA GLU A 184 -5.32 -9.50 5.28
C GLU A 184 -5.62 -8.67 4.03
N ALA A 185 -4.76 -7.71 3.70
CA ALA A 185 -4.85 -6.98 2.45
C ALA A 185 -4.60 -7.89 1.23
N ILE A 186 -3.65 -8.82 1.32
CA ILE A 186 -3.40 -9.80 0.25
C ILE A 186 -4.59 -10.74 0.12
N ILE A 187 -5.19 -11.21 1.22
CA ILE A 187 -6.39 -12.05 1.22
C ILE A 187 -7.59 -11.31 0.60
N ALA A 188 -7.76 -10.02 0.91
CA ALA A 188 -8.79 -9.20 0.27
C ALA A 188 -8.65 -9.15 -1.25
N PHE A 189 -7.42 -9.11 -1.77
CA PHE A 189 -7.15 -9.29 -3.19
C PHE A 189 -7.39 -10.75 -3.67
N LEU A 190 -6.98 -11.76 -2.90
CA LEU A 190 -7.18 -13.16 -3.30
C LEU A 190 -8.68 -13.51 -3.41
N ASP A 191 -9.54 -12.90 -2.60
CA ASP A 191 -11.00 -13.07 -2.62
C ASP A 191 -11.74 -12.13 -3.59
N SER A 192 -11.06 -11.19 -4.25
CA SER A 192 -11.71 -10.22 -5.15
C SER A 192 -11.99 -10.75 -6.56
N ASP A 193 -12.80 -10.04 -7.33
CA ASP A 193 -13.04 -10.33 -8.76
C ASP A 193 -12.50 -9.24 -9.68
N ASP A 194 -12.26 -8.05 -9.14
CA ASP A 194 -11.75 -6.86 -9.82
C ASP A 194 -11.10 -5.89 -8.81
N VAL A 195 -10.62 -4.73 -9.30
CA VAL A 195 -9.99 -3.70 -8.46
C VAL A 195 -10.94 -3.12 -7.41
N GLU A 196 -12.20 -2.86 -7.77
CA GLU A 196 -13.16 -2.24 -6.86
C GLU A 196 -13.54 -3.19 -5.73
N SER A 197 -13.84 -4.45 -6.05
CA SER A 197 -14.16 -5.49 -5.09
C SER A 197 -12.99 -5.77 -4.15
N ALA A 198 -11.73 -5.73 -4.60
CA ALA A 198 -10.57 -5.84 -3.72
C ALA A 198 -10.52 -4.73 -2.67
N ILE A 199 -10.71 -3.47 -3.10
CA ILE A 199 -10.77 -2.31 -2.20
C ILE A 199 -11.94 -2.45 -1.23
N ARG A 200 -13.14 -2.81 -1.71
CA ARG A 200 -14.33 -3.00 -0.87
C ARG A 200 -14.13 -4.11 0.16
N LEU A 201 -13.55 -5.24 -0.24
CA LEU A 201 -13.27 -6.35 0.65
C LEU A 201 -12.28 -5.94 1.74
N ALA A 202 -11.19 -5.26 1.39
CA ALA A 202 -10.20 -4.77 2.33
C ALA A 202 -10.83 -3.79 3.36
N ILE A 203 -11.57 -2.78 2.89
CA ILE A 203 -12.25 -1.82 3.78
C ILE A 203 -13.29 -2.53 4.66
N SER A 204 -13.98 -3.53 4.13
CA SER A 204 -14.99 -4.28 4.89
C SER A 204 -14.42 -5.07 6.06
N LEU A 205 -13.10 -5.32 6.10
CA LEU A 205 -12.44 -5.90 7.26
C LEU A 205 -12.43 -4.93 8.45
N GLY A 206 -12.57 -3.62 8.23
CA GLY A 206 -12.43 -2.60 9.27
C GLY A 206 -10.98 -2.43 9.73
N GLY A 207 -10.77 -1.87 10.93
CA GLY A 207 -9.43 -1.55 11.44
C GLY A 207 -8.79 -0.39 10.67
N ASP A 208 -7.52 -0.57 10.30
CA ASP A 208 -6.70 0.37 9.52
C ASP A 208 -7.09 0.31 8.03
N ALA A 209 -8.28 0.85 7.74
CA ALA A 209 -9.04 0.56 6.52
C ALA A 209 -8.42 1.16 5.25
N ASP A 210 -7.89 2.38 5.32
CA ASP A 210 -7.08 3.01 4.27
C ASP A 210 -5.84 2.21 3.96
N THR A 211 -5.07 1.81 4.98
CA THR A 211 -3.84 1.02 4.76
C THR A 211 -4.14 -0.34 4.12
N LEU A 212 -5.14 -1.06 4.62
CA LEU A 212 -5.56 -2.33 4.02
C LEU A 212 -5.97 -2.17 2.55
N ALA A 213 -6.79 -1.16 2.27
CA ALA A 213 -7.30 -0.89 0.93
C ALA A 213 -6.21 -0.42 -0.04
N CYS A 214 -5.26 0.38 0.45
CA CYS A 214 -4.08 0.81 -0.28
C CYS A 214 -3.25 -0.39 -0.76
N MET A 215 -2.94 -1.31 0.17
CA MET A 215 -2.20 -2.52 -0.14
C MET A 215 -2.96 -3.46 -1.08
N ALA A 216 -4.23 -3.74 -0.79
CA ALA A 216 -5.07 -4.62 -1.61
C ALA A 216 -5.26 -4.06 -3.03
N GLY A 217 -5.54 -2.76 -3.15
CA GLY A 217 -5.69 -2.06 -4.43
C GLY A 217 -4.40 -2.10 -5.25
N ALA A 218 -3.23 -2.03 -4.62
CA ALA A 218 -1.95 -2.14 -5.32
C ALA A 218 -1.77 -3.50 -6.01
N VAL A 219 -2.04 -4.60 -5.29
CA VAL A 219 -1.93 -5.96 -5.83
C VAL A 219 -3.01 -6.19 -6.89
N ALA A 220 -4.24 -5.75 -6.63
CA ALA A 220 -5.37 -5.88 -7.56
C ALA A 220 -5.09 -5.17 -8.89
N GLN A 221 -4.59 -3.94 -8.89
CA GLN A 221 -4.24 -3.24 -10.13
C GLN A 221 -3.14 -3.96 -10.91
N ALA A 222 -2.13 -4.50 -10.23
CA ALA A 222 -1.08 -5.27 -10.89
C ALA A 222 -1.62 -6.54 -11.55
N PHE A 223 -2.61 -7.19 -10.92
CA PHE A 223 -3.21 -8.43 -11.38
C PHE A 223 -4.24 -8.23 -12.49
N TYR A 224 -5.25 -7.40 -12.24
CA TYR A 224 -6.37 -7.18 -13.17
C TYR A 224 -6.00 -6.26 -14.33
N LYS A 225 -5.00 -5.39 -14.17
CA LYS A 225 -4.46 -4.48 -15.19
C LYS A 225 -5.49 -3.48 -15.76
N GLU A 226 -6.67 -3.40 -15.17
CA GLU A 226 -7.74 -2.47 -15.53
C GLU A 226 -8.24 -1.80 -14.25
N VAL A 227 -8.10 -0.46 -14.19
CA VAL A 227 -8.66 0.34 -13.11
C VAL A 227 -9.91 1.04 -13.66
N PRO A 228 -11.06 0.96 -12.97
CA PRO A 228 -12.26 1.63 -13.45
C PRO A 228 -12.01 3.14 -13.67
N PRO A 229 -12.39 3.71 -14.83
CA PRO A 229 -12.12 5.12 -15.13
C PRO A 229 -12.69 6.10 -14.10
N ALA A 230 -13.79 5.74 -13.43
CA ALA A 230 -14.36 6.51 -12.34
C ALA A 230 -13.43 6.61 -11.13
N LEU A 231 -12.68 5.54 -10.79
CA LEU A 231 -11.66 5.59 -9.73
C LEU A 231 -10.51 6.51 -10.14
N VAL A 232 -10.06 6.43 -11.39
CA VAL A 232 -8.99 7.28 -11.93
C VAL A 232 -9.36 8.76 -11.82
N ALA A 233 -10.57 9.13 -12.26
CA ALA A 233 -11.05 10.51 -12.21
C ALA A 233 -11.15 11.06 -10.77
N GLU A 234 -11.64 10.25 -9.82
CA GLU A 234 -11.71 10.66 -8.41
C GLU A 234 -10.32 10.81 -7.77
N VAL A 235 -9.36 9.95 -8.12
CA VAL A 235 -7.96 10.09 -7.69
C VAL A 235 -7.36 11.39 -8.24
N GLU A 236 -7.51 11.65 -9.55
CA GLU A 236 -7.02 12.88 -10.18
C GLU A 236 -7.60 14.13 -9.52
N GLN A 237 -8.90 14.14 -9.25
CA GLN A 237 -9.59 15.27 -8.63
C GLN A 237 -9.13 15.53 -7.19
N ARG A 238 -8.79 14.49 -6.44
CA ARG A 238 -8.47 14.58 -5.01
C ARG A 238 -6.98 14.75 -4.72
N LEU A 239 -6.11 14.36 -5.65
CA LEU A 239 -4.69 14.59 -5.53
C LEU A 239 -4.31 16.05 -5.80
N ARG A 240 -3.18 16.44 -5.22
CA ARG A 240 -2.53 17.70 -5.60
C ARG A 240 -1.95 17.57 -7.00
N PRO A 241 -2.01 18.62 -7.85
CA PRO A 241 -1.53 18.52 -9.23
C PRO A 241 -0.10 17.98 -9.35
N GLU A 242 0.81 18.35 -8.44
CA GLU A 242 2.18 17.86 -8.45
C GLU A 242 2.30 16.35 -8.11
N LEU A 243 1.40 15.83 -7.26
CA LEU A 243 1.37 14.42 -6.89
C LEU A 243 0.76 13.58 -8.02
N TRP A 244 -0.26 14.12 -8.69
CA TRP A 244 -0.83 13.52 -9.89
C TRP A 244 0.18 13.44 -11.03
N GLN A 245 0.92 14.51 -11.29
CA GLN A 245 1.98 14.53 -12.33
C GLN A 245 3.05 13.48 -12.07
N LEU A 246 3.53 13.35 -10.82
CA LEU A 246 4.51 12.33 -10.45
C LEU A 246 3.95 10.91 -10.62
N LEU A 247 2.69 10.69 -10.25
CA LEU A 247 2.00 9.42 -10.48
C LEU A 247 1.95 9.06 -11.97
N GLN A 248 1.58 10.03 -12.83
CA GLN A 248 1.54 9.85 -14.27
C GLN A 248 2.93 9.55 -14.85
N GLU A 249 3.96 10.28 -14.41
CA GLU A 249 5.34 10.05 -14.80
C GLU A 249 5.81 8.63 -14.44
N PHE A 250 5.53 8.19 -13.20
CA PHE A 250 5.87 6.84 -12.75
C PHE A 250 5.17 5.78 -13.59
N CYS A 251 3.85 5.92 -13.78
CA CYS A 251 3.07 4.97 -14.54
C CYS A 251 3.53 4.88 -16.00
N ALA A 252 3.86 6.02 -16.63
CA ALA A 252 4.39 6.06 -17.99
C ALA A 252 5.78 5.41 -18.09
N HIS A 253 6.70 5.74 -17.17
CA HIS A 253 8.07 5.22 -17.18
C HIS A 253 8.10 3.68 -17.03
N TYR A 254 7.35 3.15 -16.07
CA TYR A 254 7.33 1.72 -15.75
C TYR A 254 6.20 0.94 -16.45
N ARG A 255 5.43 1.59 -17.32
CA ARG A 255 4.28 1.02 -18.04
C ARG A 255 3.29 0.34 -17.10
N VAL A 256 2.99 1.01 -15.99
CA VAL A 256 1.98 0.55 -15.02
C VAL A 256 0.61 0.64 -15.69
N PRO A 257 -0.21 -0.44 -15.69
CA PRO A 257 -1.57 -0.37 -16.21
C PRO A 257 -2.39 0.65 -15.42
N THR A 258 -3.10 1.54 -16.10
CA THR A 258 -3.89 2.63 -15.51
C THR A 258 -5.33 2.56 -15.94
#